data_AF-A0A4R6MB73-F1
#
_entry.id   AF-A0A4R6MB73-F1
#
_cell.length_a   1.000
_cell.length_b   1.000
_cell.length_c   1.000
_cell.angle_alpha   90.00
_cell.angle_beta   90.00
_cell.angle_gamma   90.00
#
_symmetry.space_group_name_H-M   'P 1'
#
loop_
_entity.id
_entity.type
_entity.pdbx_description
1 polymer ?
#
loop_
_entity_poly.entity_id
_entity_poly.type
_entity_poly.pdbx_seq_one_letter_code
_entity_poly.pdbx_strand_id
1 'polypeptide(L)' 'MKSDYKYDQFGNLDTDFYVERAYELRRAYFAESVKNAKASFKKWFTGLIPSRSGHAAH' A
#
# COMPACT_ATOMS: atom_id res chain seq x y z
N MET A 1 2.95 -7.12 27.31
CA MET A 1 3.00 -7.90 26.05
C MET A 1 4.37 -8.55 26.00
N LYS A 2 4.46 -9.87 26.22
CA LYS A 2 5.71 -10.60 25.96
C LYS A 2 5.74 -10.84 24.46
N SER A 3 6.63 -10.17 23.76
CA SER A 3 6.87 -10.45 22.34
C SER A 3 7.60 -11.79 22.28
N ASP A 4 6.89 -12.86 21.95
CA ASP A 4 7.50 -14.17 21.72
C ASP A 4 8.30 -14.06 20.41
N TYR A 5 9.57 -13.71 20.54
CA TYR A 5 10.49 -13.69 19.41
C TYR A 5 10.68 -15.11 18.89
N LYS A 6 10.73 -15.25 17.56
CA LYS A 6 11.02 -16.51 16.92
C LYS A 6 12.54 -16.69 16.84
N TYR A 7 12.97 -17.88 17.25
CA TYR A 7 14.36 -18.29 17.24
C TYR A 7 14.54 -19.48 16.31
N ASP A 8 15.73 -19.59 15.72
CA ASP A 8 16.14 -20.70 14.87
C ASP A 8 16.44 -21.96 15.68
N GLN A 9 16.86 -23.04 15.00
CA GLN A 9 17.19 -24.32 15.66
C GLN A 9 18.43 -24.25 16.57
N PHE A 10 19.20 -23.18 16.48
CA PHE A 10 20.44 -22.95 17.24
C PHE A 10 20.23 -21.94 18.39
N GLY A 11 19.01 -21.41 18.56
CA GLY A 11 18.67 -20.44 19.59
C GLY A 11 19.03 -18.98 19.24
N ASN A 12 19.40 -18.71 17.98
CA ASN A 12 19.57 -17.34 17.50
C ASN A 12 18.24 -16.78 17.03
N LEU A 13 18.12 -15.45 16.96
CA LEU A 13 16.93 -14.80 16.41
C LEU A 13 16.77 -15.23 14.95
N ASP A 14 15.57 -15.70 14.58
CA ASP A 14 15.28 -16.20 13.23
C ASP A 14 15.13 -15.03 12.24
N THR A 15 16.26 -14.45 11.85
CA THR A 15 16.30 -13.27 10.99
C THR A 15 15.66 -13.54 9.62
N ASP A 16 15.84 -14.75 9.11
CA ASP A 16 15.30 -15.16 7.81
C ASP A 16 13.77 -15.15 7.84
N PHE A 17 13.16 -15.69 8.89
CA PHE A 17 11.71 -15.61 9.07
C PHE A 17 11.18 -14.18 9.10
N TYR A 18 11.86 -13.28 9.82
CA TYR A 18 11.41 -11.89 9.90
C TYR A 18 11.63 -11.12 8.58
N VAL A 19 12.69 -11.44 7.84
CA VAL A 19 12.95 -10.86 6.51
C VAL A 19 11.87 -11.30 5.52
N GLU A 20 11.57 -12.59 5.45
CA GLU A 20 10.50 -13.12 4.59
C GLU A 20 9.16 -12.47 4.92
N ARG A 21 8.84 -12.38 6.22
CA ARG A 21 7.58 -11.78 6.66
C ARG A 21 7.50 -10.28 6.34
N ALA A 22 8.62 -9.57 6.41
CA ALA A 22 8.71 -8.17 5.98
C ALA A 22 8.49 -8.01 4.47
N TYR A 23 9.01 -8.93 3.64
CA TYR A 23 8.76 -8.93 2.19
C TYR A 23 7.28 -9.18 1.85
N GLU A 24 6.64 -10.12 2.54
CA GLU A 24 5.22 -10.40 2.37
C GLU A 24 4.35 -9.19 2.75
N LEU A 25 4.63 -8.57 3.90
CA LEU A 25 3.95 -7.35 4.33
C LEU A 25 4.16 -6.22 3.33
N ARG A 26 5.41 -5.99 2.90
CA ARG A 26 5.72 -4.97 1.89
C ARG A 26 4.89 -5.19 0.62
N ARG A 27 4.76 -6.42 0.14
CA ARG A 27 3.99 -6.73 -1.06
C ARG A 27 2.50 -6.48 -0.88
N ALA A 28 1.94 -6.82 0.28
CA ALA A 28 0.55 -6.55 0.62
C ALA A 28 0.27 -5.03 0.68
N TYR A 29 1.08 -4.28 1.42
CA TYR A 29 0.94 -2.83 1.55
C TYR A 29 1.21 -2.09 0.24
N PHE A 30 2.13 -2.58 -0.58
CA PHE A 30 2.44 -1.97 -1.88
C PHE A 30 1.27 -2.10 -2.85
N ALA A 31 0.57 -3.25 -2.87
CA ALA A 31 -0.61 -3.40 -3.70
C ALA A 31 -1.73 -2.43 -3.32
N GLU A 32 -1.93 -2.19 -2.02
CA GLU A 32 -2.90 -1.22 -1.52
C GLU A 32 -2.47 0.23 -1.82
N SER A 33 -1.19 0.56 -1.59
CA SER A 33 -0.67 1.90 -1.85
C SER A 33 -0.71 2.27 -3.34
N VAL A 34 -0.44 1.31 -4.24
CA VAL A 34 -0.57 1.51 -5.68
C VAL A 34 -2.02 1.74 -6.11
N LYS A 35 -2.98 1.00 -5.54
CA LYS A 35 -4.41 1.24 -5.81
C LYS A 35 -4.83 2.65 -5.38
N ASN A 36 -4.41 3.07 -4.18
CA ASN A 36 -4.71 4.40 -3.65
C ASN A 36 -4.03 5.50 -4.48
N ALA A 37 -2.77 5.31 -4.87
CA ALA A 37 -2.05 6.24 -5.75
C ALA A 37 -2.74 6.38 -7.11
N LYS A 38 -3.17 5.28 -7.74
CA LYS A 38 -3.90 5.31 -9.01
C LYS A 38 -5.24 6.05 -8.88
N ALA A 39 -5.98 5.83 -7.80
CA ALA A 39 -7.24 6.51 -7.54
C ALA A 39 -7.04 8.02 -7.34
N SER A 40 -6.05 8.41 -6.54
CA SER A 40 -5.68 9.81 -6.32
C SER A 40 -5.23 10.51 -7.60
N PHE A 41 -4.41 9.85 -8.42
CA PHE A 41 -3.96 10.38 -9.71
C PHE A 41 -5.14 10.56 -10.67
N LYS A 42 -6.02 9.56 -10.78
CA LYS A 42 -7.24 9.66 -11.60
C LYS A 42 -8.10 10.85 -11.14
N LYS A 43 -8.34 10.98 -9.84
CA LYS A 43 -9.14 12.08 -9.26
C LYS A 43 -8.53 13.44 -9.57
N TRP A 44 -7.20 13.56 -9.46
CA TRP A 44 -6.47 14.77 -9.79
C TRP A 44 -6.64 15.15 -11.26
N PHE A 45 -6.43 14.22 -12.19
CA PHE A 45 -6.65 14.46 -13.63
C PHE A 45 -8.09 14.80 -13.97
N THR A 46 -9.07 14.09 -13.39
CA THR A 46 -10.49 14.42 -13.62
C THR A 46 -10.91 15.76 -13.05
N GLY A 47 -10.22 16.26 -12.01
CA GLY A 47 -10.45 17.60 -11.45
C GLY A 47 -9.75 18.72 -12.22
N LEU A 48 -8.71 18.41 -13.00
CA LEU A 48 -8.03 19.36 -13.89
C LEU A 48 -8.75 19.58 -15.20
N ILE A 49 -9.50 18.58 -15.69
CA ILE A 49 -10.45 18.79 -16.76
C ILE A 49 -11.59 19.60 -16.14
N PRO A 50 -11.78 20.89 -16.53
CA PRO A 50 -12.99 21.56 -16.12
C PRO A 50 -14.12 20.70 -16.66
N SER A 51 -14.98 20.20 -15.77
CA SER A 51 -16.28 19.75 -16.24
C SER A 51 -16.77 20.92 -17.08
N ARG A 52 -16.95 20.70 -18.38
CA ARG A 52 -17.86 21.53 -19.14
C ARG A 52 -19.17 21.37 -18.38
N SER A 53 -19.42 22.23 -17.40
CA SER A 53 -20.77 22.50 -16.96
C SER A 53 -21.40 22.96 -18.26
N GLY A 54 -22.17 22.05 -18.86
CA GLY A 54 -23.07 22.42 -19.92
C GLY A 54 -23.96 23.47 -19.29
N HIS A 55 -23.59 24.73 -19.47
CA HIS A 55 -24.56 25.78 -19.64
C HIS A 55 -25.38 25.32 -20.85
N ALA A 56 -26.39 24.49 -20.60
CA ALA A 56 -27.58 24.52 -21.41
C ALA A 56 -28.16 25.91 -21.15
N ALA A 57 -27.66 26.87 -21.92
CA ALA A 57 -28.41 28.06 -22.25
C ALA A 57 -29.58 27.59 -23.12
N HIS A 58 -30.75 28.19 -22.85
CA HIS A 58 -32.07 27.99 -23.45
C HIS A 58 -32.96 26.94 -22.78
#